data_AF-A0A6A3TFR7-F1
#
_entry.id   AF-A0A6A3TFR7-F1
#
_cell.length_a   1.000
_cell.length_b   1.000
_cell.length_c   1.000
_cell.angle_alpha   90.00
_cell.angle_beta   90.00
_cell.angle_gamma   90.00
#
_symmetry.space_group_name_H-M   'P 1'
#
loop_
_entity.id
_entity.type
_entity.pdbx_description
1 polymer ?
#
loop_
_entity_poly.entity_id
_entity_poly.type
_entity_poly.pdbx_seq_one_letter_code
_entity_poly.pdbx_strand_id
1 'polypeptide(L)'
;MRHIMNIGRSAQGVVAEQRSDGDQLGTDVTELGAGSGQLDTNVTELGAGNGQLGTDVTELGAGNGQLGTDVTELGAGSGWLGTISGDLGAACDDLAEEDDGEFPKYPCEIYFTKNWDSCRSMWCAFERQNAVTMGNNTNNRIEASRKQLKDLVNSFMGVDECVVSIMFYQDQEKRKFVDCLYKLSVVHNPKYDRKMRFLSNLVSEHACELIYDQYIFAITRAKYKYYEPVPNVFLLQHDCDEEDAIDEPRCKYSVT
;
A
#
# COMPACT_ATOMS: atom_id res chain seq x y z
N MET A 1 -73.06 45.61 79.46
CA MET A 1 -73.23 45.18 78.04
C MET A 1 -72.16 45.73 77.09
N ARG A 2 -71.91 47.06 77.01
CA ARG A 2 -70.88 47.62 76.10
C ARG A 2 -69.46 47.06 76.29
N HIS A 3 -69.03 46.84 77.54
CA HIS A 3 -67.68 46.35 77.84
C HIS A 3 -67.42 44.92 77.33
N ILE A 4 -68.41 44.02 77.49
CA ILE A 4 -68.32 42.62 77.04
C ILE A 4 -68.29 42.54 75.51
N MET A 5 -69.08 43.36 74.82
CA MET A 5 -69.08 43.43 73.35
C MET A 5 -67.74 43.94 72.80
N ASN A 6 -67.08 44.91 73.45
CA ASN A 6 -65.75 45.37 73.05
C ASN A 6 -64.67 44.30 73.23
N ILE A 7 -64.72 43.54 74.33
CA ILE A 7 -63.78 42.44 74.58
C ILE A 7 -63.94 41.34 73.52
N GLY A 8 -65.18 40.95 73.19
CA GLY A 8 -65.45 39.97 72.14
C GLY A 8 -64.96 40.40 70.75
N ARG A 9 -65.15 41.69 70.41
CA ARG A 9 -64.67 42.25 69.14
C ARG A 9 -63.14 42.32 69.07
N SER A 10 -62.49 42.63 70.18
CA SER A 10 -61.02 42.64 70.30
C SER A 10 -60.43 41.24 70.17
N ALA A 11 -61.01 40.24 70.84
CA ALA A 11 -60.55 38.85 70.75
C ALA A 11 -60.72 38.27 69.32
N GLN A 12 -61.82 38.60 68.63
CA GLN A 12 -62.02 38.22 67.23
C GLN A 12 -60.98 38.84 66.28
N GLY A 13 -60.57 40.09 66.54
CA GLY A 13 -59.50 40.75 65.79
C GLY A 13 -58.15 40.04 65.95
N VAL A 14 -57.77 39.70 67.18
CA VAL A 14 -56.52 38.97 67.48
C VAL A 14 -56.50 37.59 66.82
N VAL A 15 -57.63 36.87 66.82
CA VAL A 15 -57.72 35.55 66.16
C VAL A 15 -57.61 35.67 64.64
N ALA A 16 -58.15 36.73 64.04
CA ALA A 16 -58.03 36.97 62.59
C ALA A 16 -56.59 37.31 62.20
N GLU A 17 -55.90 38.12 62.99
CA GLU A 17 -54.48 38.48 62.81
C GLU A 17 -53.59 37.24 62.92
N GLN A 18 -53.76 36.42 63.97
CA GLN A 18 -53.01 35.17 64.12
C GLN A 18 -53.23 34.17 62.98
N ARG A 19 -54.44 34.13 62.39
CA ARG A 19 -54.71 33.30 61.21
C ARG A 19 -53.97 33.83 59.98
N SER A 20 -54.00 35.14 59.75
CA SER A 20 -53.27 35.77 58.64
C SER A 20 -51.77 35.55 58.77
N ASP A 21 -51.20 35.69 59.96
CA ASP A 21 -49.79 35.44 60.23
C ASP A 21 -49.43 33.96 60.00
N GLY A 22 -50.31 33.04 60.40
CA GLY A 22 -50.14 31.61 60.15
C GLY A 22 -50.17 31.24 58.66
N ASP A 23 -51.08 31.85 57.89
CA ASP A 23 -51.16 31.67 56.45
C ASP A 23 -49.89 32.22 55.75
N GLN A 24 -49.40 33.39 56.17
CA GLN A 24 -48.16 33.99 55.67
C GLN A 24 -46.93 33.13 55.99
N LEU A 25 -46.82 32.61 57.21
CA LEU A 25 -45.75 31.66 57.56
C LEU A 25 -45.83 30.40 56.70
N GLY A 26 -47.04 29.92 56.41
CA GLY A 26 -47.25 28.80 55.50
C GLY A 26 -46.72 29.09 54.09
N THR A 27 -47.03 30.26 53.53
CA THR A 27 -46.51 30.67 52.21
C THR A 27 -44.99 30.80 52.22
N ASP A 28 -44.42 31.43 53.24
CA ASP A 28 -42.97 31.64 53.36
C ASP A 28 -42.23 30.28 53.45
N VAL A 29 -42.76 29.31 54.20
CA VAL A 29 -42.20 27.96 54.27
C VAL A 29 -42.23 27.25 52.91
N THR A 30 -43.32 27.41 52.14
CA THR A 30 -43.40 26.81 50.80
C THR A 30 -42.42 27.44 49.82
N GLU A 31 -42.22 28.76 49.87
CA GLU A 31 -41.25 29.46 49.02
C GLU A 31 -39.81 29.08 49.36
N LEU A 32 -39.48 28.98 50.65
CA LEU A 32 -38.17 28.50 51.11
C LEU A 32 -37.92 27.05 50.67
N GLY A 33 -38.94 26.19 50.73
CA GLY A 33 -38.87 24.81 50.23
C GLY A 33 -38.58 24.75 48.72
N ALA A 34 -39.25 25.59 47.93
CA ALA A 34 -39.00 25.70 46.49
C ALA A 34 -37.57 26.21 46.21
N GLY A 35 -37.11 27.23 46.93
CA GLY A 35 -35.75 27.77 46.82
C GLY A 35 -34.68 26.73 47.16
N SER A 36 -34.90 25.91 48.20
CA SER A 36 -34.00 24.80 48.54
C SER A 36 -33.92 23.76 47.41
N GLY A 37 -35.04 23.39 46.80
CA GLY A 37 -35.07 22.45 45.68
C GLY A 37 -34.36 22.96 44.42
N GLN A 38 -34.45 24.27 44.16
CA GLN A 38 -33.68 24.90 43.07
C GLN A 38 -32.17 24.88 43.35
N LEU A 39 -31.75 25.15 44.60
CA LEU A 39 -30.34 25.08 44.98
C LEU A 39 -29.78 23.66 44.83
N ASP A 40 -30.52 22.64 45.26
CA ASP A 40 -30.12 21.24 45.07
C ASP A 40 -29.94 20.90 43.59
N THR A 41 -30.87 21.36 42.74
CA THR A 41 -30.79 21.17 41.28
C THR A 41 -29.53 21.82 40.72
N ASN A 42 -29.25 23.08 41.07
CA ASN A 42 -28.04 23.78 40.64
C ASN A 42 -26.76 23.07 41.11
N VAL A 43 -26.74 22.55 42.33
CA VAL A 43 -25.58 21.79 42.86
C VAL A 43 -25.36 20.51 42.05
N THR A 44 -26.42 19.79 41.69
CA THR A 44 -26.29 18.58 40.86
C THR A 44 -25.78 18.88 39.46
N GLU A 45 -26.25 19.96 38.82
CA GLU A 45 -25.79 20.38 37.49
C GLU A 45 -24.32 20.83 37.51
N LEU A 46 -23.90 21.59 38.53
CA LEU A 46 -22.50 21.97 38.71
C LEU A 46 -21.61 20.74 38.95
N GLY A 47 -22.09 19.76 39.71
CA GLY A 47 -21.40 18.48 39.90
C GLY A 47 -21.18 17.73 38.59
N ALA A 48 -22.20 17.66 37.74
CA ALA A 48 -22.10 17.05 36.41
C ALA A 48 -21.12 17.82 35.50
N GLY A 49 -21.19 19.15 35.50
CA GLY A 49 -20.26 20.00 34.73
C GLY A 49 -18.80 19.82 35.16
N ASN A 50 -18.52 19.74 36.47
CA ASN A 50 -17.18 19.44 36.98
C ASN A 50 -16.71 18.03 36.59
N GLY A 51 -17.61 17.05 36.56
CA GLY A 51 -17.31 15.71 36.08
C GLY A 51 -16.84 15.70 34.62
N GLN A 52 -17.56 16.43 33.76
CA GLN A 52 -17.21 16.57 32.34
C GLN A 52 -15.88 17.30 32.13
N LEU A 53 -15.63 18.39 32.88
CA LEU A 53 -14.33 19.07 32.82
C LEU A 53 -13.18 18.13 33.24
N GLY A 54 -13.43 17.27 34.23
CA GLY A 54 -12.47 16.24 34.64
C GLY A 54 -12.13 15.27 33.50
N THR A 55 -13.14 14.78 32.76
CA THR A 55 -12.91 13.90 31.61
C THR A 55 -12.14 14.60 30.50
N ASP A 56 -12.52 15.83 30.16
CA ASP A 56 -11.87 16.60 29.09
C ASP A 56 -10.38 16.85 29.42
N VAL A 57 -10.05 17.16 30.68
CA VAL A 57 -8.66 17.33 31.13
C VAL A 57 -7.86 16.04 31.00
N THR A 58 -8.45 14.88 31.33
CA THR A 58 -7.76 13.59 31.18
C THR A 58 -7.48 13.24 29.71
N GLU A 59 -8.42 13.53 28.81
CA GLU A 59 -8.24 13.31 27.37
C GLU A 59 -7.16 14.23 26.78
N LEU A 60 -7.17 15.52 27.15
CA LEU A 60 -6.12 16.46 26.75
C LEU A 60 -4.73 16.01 27.26
N GLY A 61 -4.65 15.51 28.49
CA GLY A 61 -3.42 14.96 29.04
C GLY A 61 -2.88 13.77 28.24
N ALA A 62 -3.76 12.85 27.83
CA ALA A 62 -3.39 11.72 26.99
C ALA A 62 -2.91 12.16 25.59
N GLY A 63 -3.61 13.11 24.96
CA GLY A 63 -3.22 13.68 23.67
C GLY A 63 -1.85 14.37 23.71
N ASN A 64 -1.57 15.11 24.80
CA ASN A 64 -0.26 15.74 24.99
C ASN A 64 0.87 14.71 25.20
N GLY A 65 0.57 13.59 25.86
CA GLY A 65 1.49 12.46 26.00
C GLY A 65 1.88 11.86 24.65
N GLN A 66 0.89 11.64 23.77
CA GLN A 66 1.10 11.13 22.41
C GLN A 66 1.92 12.11 21.56
N LEU A 67 1.64 13.41 21.62
CA LEU A 67 2.46 14.41 20.93
C LEU A 67 3.92 14.39 21.43
N GLY A 68 4.14 14.17 22.72
CA GLY A 68 5.46 13.99 23.29
C GLY A 68 6.22 12.80 22.68
N THR A 69 5.55 11.65 22.53
CA THR A 69 6.16 10.47 21.90
C THR A 69 6.50 10.73 20.43
N ASP A 70 5.58 11.33 19.67
CA ASP A 70 5.79 11.63 18.25
C ASP A 70 6.98 12.58 18.04
N VAL A 71 7.14 13.59 18.89
CA VAL A 71 8.29 14.52 18.85
C VAL A 71 9.60 13.79 19.13
N THR A 72 9.63 12.85 20.09
CA THR A 72 10.84 12.07 20.37
C THR A 72 11.24 11.16 19.21
N GLU A 73 10.27 10.53 18.54
CA GLU A 73 10.51 9.69 17.36
C GLU A 73 11.03 10.51 16.18
N LEU A 74 10.44 11.68 15.91
CA LEU A 74 10.93 12.61 14.90
C LEU A 74 12.35 13.11 15.20
N GLY A 75 12.64 13.39 16.47
CA GLY A 75 13.98 13.74 16.92
C GLY A 75 15.01 12.63 16.65
N ALA A 76 14.66 11.38 16.92
CA ALA A 76 15.50 10.23 16.63
C ALA A 76 15.73 10.05 15.12
N GLY A 77 14.68 10.20 14.30
CA GLY A 77 14.77 10.16 12.84
C GLY A 77 15.69 11.26 12.27
N SER A 78 15.57 12.48 12.80
CA SER A 78 16.45 13.60 12.44
C SER A 78 17.92 13.33 12.81
N GLY A 79 18.16 12.74 13.99
CA GLY A 79 19.50 12.34 14.43
C GLY A 79 20.15 11.32 13.49
N TRP A 80 19.40 10.30 13.07
CA TRP A 80 19.88 9.29 12.11
C TRP A 80 20.22 9.90 10.74
N LEU A 81 19.39 10.82 10.24
CA LEU A 81 19.68 11.56 9.01
C LEU A 81 20.92 12.46 9.15
N GLY A 82 21.12 13.07 10.32
CA GLY A 82 22.32 13.83 10.65
C GLY A 82 23.58 12.97 10.58
N THR A 83 23.56 11.75 11.12
CA THR A 83 24.66 10.80 11.02
C THR A 83 24.98 10.43 9.57
N ILE A 84 23.97 10.10 8.77
CA ILE A 84 24.15 9.79 7.35
C ILE A 84 24.75 10.98 6.60
N SER A 85 24.26 12.19 6.86
CA SER A 85 24.81 13.40 6.24
C SER A 85 26.28 13.62 6.62
N GLY A 86 26.65 13.33 7.87
CA GLY A 86 28.04 13.39 8.34
C GLY A 86 28.93 12.36 7.65
N ASP A 87 28.46 11.10 7.55
CA ASP A 87 29.19 10.01 6.88
C ASP A 87 29.39 10.31 5.38
N LEU A 88 28.38 10.88 4.71
CA LEU A 88 28.51 11.35 3.32
C LEU A 88 29.50 12.51 3.18
N GLY A 89 29.52 13.43 4.14
CA GLY A 89 30.48 14.54 4.18
C GLY A 89 31.91 14.03 4.30
N ALA A 90 32.18 13.14 5.27
CA ALA A 90 33.49 12.52 5.45
C ALA A 90 33.94 11.72 4.22
N ALA A 91 33.03 10.95 3.61
CA ALA A 91 33.31 10.22 2.38
C ALA A 91 33.57 11.13 1.16
N CYS A 92 33.10 12.38 1.18
CA CYS A 92 33.39 13.38 0.15
C CYS A 92 34.77 14.01 0.36
N ASP A 93 35.16 14.25 1.62
CA ASP A 93 36.48 14.79 1.97
C ASP A 93 37.60 13.77 1.67
N ASP A 94 37.38 12.48 1.97
CA ASP A 94 38.33 11.39 1.68
C ASP A 94 38.60 11.18 0.17
N LEU A 95 37.67 11.61 -0.70
CA LEU A 95 37.82 11.50 -2.16
C LEU A 95 38.47 12.74 -2.79
N ALA A 96 38.70 13.81 -2.04
CA ALA A 96 39.27 15.05 -2.55
C ALA A 96 40.82 15.04 -2.62
N GLU A 97 41.48 13.99 -2.11
CA GLU A 97 42.96 13.89 -2.11
C GLU A 97 43.56 13.02 -3.24
N GLU A 98 42.78 12.42 -4.14
CA GLU A 98 43.31 11.71 -5.32
C GLU A 98 42.85 12.31 -6.66
N ASP A 99 43.78 13.05 -7.26
CA ASP A 99 44.19 13.06 -8.67
C ASP A 99 43.21 13.37 -9.83
N ASP A 100 43.69 14.27 -10.69
CA ASP A 100 43.24 14.75 -11.99
C ASP A 100 42.42 13.81 -12.93
N GLY A 101 41.10 14.02 -13.01
CA GLY A 101 40.33 13.59 -14.17
C GLY A 101 38.82 13.59 -14.00
N GLU A 102 38.16 14.63 -14.53
CA GLU A 102 36.72 14.68 -14.85
C GLU A 102 35.78 13.95 -13.85
N PHE A 103 35.81 14.36 -12.58
CA PHE A 103 34.97 13.77 -11.54
C PHE A 103 33.48 14.12 -11.70
N PRO A 104 32.56 13.16 -11.44
CA PRO A 104 31.14 13.42 -11.42
C PRO A 104 30.76 14.29 -10.21
N LYS A 105 30.13 15.43 -10.50
CA LYS A 105 30.01 16.60 -9.62
C LYS A 105 29.03 16.45 -8.44
N TYR A 106 28.44 15.27 -8.25
CA TYR A 106 27.31 15.09 -7.33
C TYR A 106 27.47 13.88 -6.40
N PRO A 107 27.23 14.03 -5.08
CA PRO A 107 27.29 12.95 -4.10
C PRO A 107 26.45 11.73 -4.46
N CYS A 108 25.30 11.94 -5.13
CA CYS A 108 24.46 10.87 -5.63
C CYS A 108 25.18 9.99 -6.67
N GLU A 109 26.03 10.58 -7.51
CA GLU A 109 26.73 9.88 -8.60
C GLU A 109 27.88 9.02 -8.05
N ILE A 110 28.56 9.52 -7.02
CA ILE A 110 29.57 8.77 -6.25
C ILE A 110 28.91 7.62 -5.47
N TYR A 111 27.78 7.87 -4.80
CA TYR A 111 27.05 6.82 -4.08
C TYR A 111 26.52 5.74 -5.03
N PHE A 112 26.01 6.16 -6.20
CA PHE A 112 25.44 5.26 -7.20
C PHE A 112 26.51 4.38 -7.86
N THR A 113 27.68 4.95 -8.18
CA THR A 113 28.81 4.17 -8.71
C THR A 113 29.39 3.22 -7.67
N LYS A 114 29.56 3.67 -6.41
CA LYS A 114 30.09 2.81 -5.33
C LYS A 114 29.15 1.67 -4.94
N ASN A 115 27.86 1.93 -4.74
CA ASN A 115 26.93 0.94 -4.18
C ASN A 115 26.11 0.19 -5.23
N TRP A 116 25.82 0.84 -6.35
CA TRP A 116 24.80 0.37 -7.29
C TRP A 116 25.44 -0.13 -8.59
N ASP A 117 26.48 0.52 -9.13
CA ASP A 117 27.11 0.12 -10.41
C ASP A 117 27.79 -1.26 -10.34
N SER A 118 28.33 -1.63 -9.17
CA SER A 118 28.82 -3.00 -8.90
C SER A 118 27.72 -4.08 -8.97
N CYS A 119 26.45 -3.68 -8.79
CA CYS A 119 25.27 -4.54 -8.84
C CYS A 119 24.47 -4.41 -10.15
N ARG A 120 25.06 -3.78 -11.19
CA ARG A 120 24.41 -3.53 -12.48
C ARG A 120 23.89 -4.80 -13.16
N SER A 121 24.54 -5.95 -12.94
CA SER A 121 24.09 -7.27 -13.41
C SER A 121 22.79 -7.77 -12.73
N MET A 122 22.48 -7.30 -11.51
CA MET A 122 21.23 -7.62 -10.82
C MET A 122 20.08 -6.71 -11.20
N TRP A 123 20.36 -5.59 -11.88
CA TRP A 123 19.30 -4.71 -12.34
C TRP A 123 18.59 -5.37 -13.50
N CYS A 124 17.51 -6.05 -13.15
CA CYS A 124 16.57 -6.63 -14.09
C CYS A 124 16.18 -5.62 -15.17
N ALA A 125 16.09 -4.32 -14.89
CA ALA A 125 15.79 -3.32 -15.91
C ALA A 125 16.93 -3.11 -16.92
N PHE A 126 18.19 -3.20 -16.51
CA PHE A 126 19.36 -3.01 -17.37
C PHE A 126 19.58 -4.21 -18.30
N GLU A 127 19.52 -5.45 -17.79
CA GLU A 127 19.56 -6.64 -18.66
C GLU A 127 18.29 -6.82 -19.50
N ARG A 128 17.12 -6.39 -19.02
CA ARG A 128 15.85 -6.53 -19.75
C ARG A 128 15.56 -5.41 -20.74
N GLN A 129 16.45 -4.42 -20.93
CA GLN A 129 16.29 -3.48 -22.04
C GLN A 129 16.20 -4.19 -23.40
N ASN A 130 16.83 -5.37 -23.51
CA ASN A 130 16.71 -6.26 -24.68
C ASN A 130 15.69 -7.40 -24.51
N ALA A 131 15.01 -7.51 -23.36
CA ALA A 131 13.99 -8.53 -23.13
C ALA A 131 12.59 -7.94 -23.36
N VAL A 132 11.88 -8.45 -24.38
CA VAL A 132 10.49 -8.09 -24.66
C VAL A 132 9.62 -8.53 -23.47
N THR A 133 9.30 -7.61 -22.57
CA THR A 133 8.49 -7.92 -21.38
C THR A 133 7.00 -7.97 -21.64
N MET A 134 6.55 -7.84 -22.90
CA MET A 134 5.13 -7.92 -23.32
C MET A 134 4.17 -7.15 -22.38
N GLY A 135 4.59 -5.98 -21.85
CA GLY A 135 3.84 -5.19 -20.88
C GLY A 135 3.66 -5.82 -19.48
N ASN A 136 4.15 -7.04 -19.27
CA ASN A 136 4.03 -7.82 -18.07
C ASN A 136 5.29 -7.67 -17.21
N ASN A 137 5.49 -6.49 -16.65
CA ASN A 137 6.59 -6.27 -15.73
C ASN A 137 6.29 -6.95 -14.38
N THR A 138 7.32 -7.53 -13.74
CA THR A 138 7.19 -8.24 -12.46
C THR A 138 6.55 -7.38 -11.37
N ASN A 139 6.75 -6.06 -11.41
CA ASN A 139 6.21 -5.12 -10.43
C ASN A 139 4.69 -5.02 -10.50
N ASN A 140 4.10 -4.87 -11.69
CA ASN A 140 2.66 -4.77 -11.89
C ASN A 140 1.96 -6.04 -11.39
N ARG A 141 2.57 -7.21 -11.62
CA ARG A 141 2.06 -8.50 -11.13
C ARG A 141 2.12 -8.60 -9.61
N ILE A 142 3.23 -8.15 -9.01
CA ILE A 142 3.42 -8.16 -7.56
C ILE A 142 2.49 -7.14 -6.88
N GLU A 143 2.35 -5.93 -7.43
CA GLU A 143 1.48 -4.89 -6.90
C GLU A 143 0.00 -5.25 -7.01
N ALA A 144 -0.43 -5.86 -8.11
CA ALA A 144 -1.79 -6.36 -8.25
C ALA A 144 -2.13 -7.41 -7.18
N SER A 145 -1.21 -8.36 -6.92
CA SER A 145 -1.38 -9.35 -5.85
C SER A 145 -1.37 -8.71 -4.46
N ARG A 146 -0.48 -7.74 -4.20
CA ARG A 146 -0.43 -6.99 -2.95
C ARG A 146 -1.72 -6.22 -2.70
N LYS A 147 -2.35 -5.68 -3.74
CA LYS A 147 -3.65 -5.01 -3.63
C LYS A 147 -4.74 -5.99 -3.21
N GLN A 148 -4.82 -7.15 -3.87
CA GLN A 148 -5.78 -8.19 -3.50
C GLN A 148 -5.60 -8.67 -2.05
N LEU A 149 -4.37 -8.80 -1.57
CA LEU A 149 -4.10 -9.18 -0.18
C LEU A 149 -4.56 -8.10 0.81
N LYS A 150 -4.36 -6.82 0.49
CA LYS A 150 -4.81 -5.69 1.31
C LYS A 150 -6.33 -5.55 1.36
N ASP A 151 -7.02 -5.96 0.31
CA ASP A 151 -8.49 -6.00 0.30
C ASP A 151 -9.03 -7.15 1.17
N LEU A 152 -8.24 -8.21 1.36
CA LEU A 152 -8.61 -9.42 2.12
C LEU A 152 -8.25 -9.32 3.62
N VAL A 153 -7.21 -8.57 3.95
CA VAL A 153 -6.73 -8.36 5.34
C VAL A 153 -7.07 -6.94 5.76
N ASN A 154 -7.96 -6.79 6.75
CA ASN A 154 -8.33 -5.48 7.27
C ASN A 154 -7.68 -5.18 8.63
N SER A 155 -7.61 -3.89 8.98
CA SER A 155 -7.00 -3.41 10.23
C SER A 155 -7.78 -3.79 11.50
N PHE A 156 -9.02 -4.26 11.36
CA PHE A 156 -9.91 -4.65 12.46
C PHE A 156 -9.88 -6.15 12.74
N MET A 157 -9.18 -6.96 11.91
CA MET A 157 -9.08 -8.40 12.07
C MET A 157 -8.13 -8.76 13.21
N GLY A 158 -8.51 -9.79 13.98
CA GLY A 158 -7.61 -10.45 14.91
C GLY A 158 -6.37 -11.00 14.19
N VAL A 159 -5.24 -11.10 14.90
CA VAL A 159 -3.99 -11.62 14.31
C VAL A 159 -4.16 -13.03 13.78
N ASP A 160 -4.94 -13.86 14.47
CA ASP A 160 -5.33 -15.20 14.08
C ASP A 160 -6.16 -15.23 12.78
N GLU A 161 -7.16 -14.35 12.67
CA GLU A 161 -7.97 -14.22 11.45
C GLU A 161 -7.13 -13.70 10.26
N CYS A 162 -6.21 -12.76 10.51
CA CYS A 162 -5.26 -12.27 9.52
C CYS A 162 -4.34 -13.38 8.99
N VAL A 163 -3.78 -14.20 9.89
CA VAL A 163 -2.92 -15.33 9.52
C VAL A 163 -3.70 -16.36 8.69
N VAL A 164 -4.94 -16.69 9.09
CA VAL A 164 -5.81 -17.61 8.33
C VAL A 164 -6.11 -17.06 6.93
N SER A 165 -6.42 -15.77 6.81
CA SER A 165 -6.66 -15.11 5.51
C SER A 165 -5.43 -15.14 4.60
N ILE A 166 -4.24 -14.89 5.14
CA ILE A 166 -2.98 -14.94 4.38
C ILE A 166 -2.67 -16.38 3.92
N MET A 167 -2.82 -17.36 4.81
CA MET A 167 -2.62 -18.77 4.48
C MET A 167 -3.61 -19.25 3.40
N PHE A 168 -4.87 -18.84 3.50
CA PHE A 168 -5.89 -19.14 2.50
C PHE A 168 -5.58 -18.50 1.13
N TYR A 169 -5.15 -17.24 1.11
CA TYR A 169 -4.75 -16.57 -0.13
C TYR A 169 -3.55 -17.26 -0.80
N GLN A 170 -2.53 -17.64 -0.02
CA GLN A 170 -1.37 -18.37 -0.54
C GLN A 170 -1.75 -19.71 -1.17
N ASP A 171 -2.67 -20.45 -0.54
CA ASP A 171 -3.16 -21.72 -1.06
C ASP A 171 -3.98 -21.53 -2.35
N GLN A 172 -4.80 -20.48 -2.41
CA GLN A 172 -5.55 -20.12 -3.61
C GLN A 172 -4.63 -19.79 -4.80
N GLU A 173 -3.57 -18.99 -4.59
CA GLU A 173 -2.64 -18.63 -5.66
C GLU A 173 -1.83 -19.84 -6.15
N LYS A 174 -1.43 -20.74 -5.25
CA LYS A 174 -0.79 -22.01 -5.62
C LYS A 174 -1.70 -22.86 -6.50
N ARG A 175 -2.99 -22.97 -6.14
CA ARG A 175 -3.98 -23.70 -6.95
C ARG A 175 -4.17 -23.06 -8.32
N LYS A 176 -4.32 -21.73 -8.41
CA LYS A 176 -4.43 -21.03 -9.70
C LYS A 176 -3.20 -21.24 -10.57
N PHE A 177 -2.00 -21.23 -9.98
CA PHE A 177 -0.76 -21.49 -10.70
C PHE A 177 -0.71 -22.92 -11.23
N VAL A 178 -1.04 -23.90 -10.39
CA VAL A 178 -1.15 -25.31 -10.77
C VAL A 178 -2.20 -25.49 -11.88
N ASP A 179 -3.37 -24.90 -11.73
CA ASP A 179 -4.42 -24.92 -12.75
C ASP A 179 -3.93 -24.30 -14.06
N CYS A 180 -3.23 -23.16 -14.04
CA CYS A 180 -2.65 -22.56 -15.24
C CYS A 180 -1.57 -23.45 -15.89
N LEU A 181 -0.75 -24.15 -15.09
CA LEU A 181 0.25 -25.09 -15.61
C LEU A 181 -0.41 -26.29 -16.31
N TYR A 182 -1.52 -26.80 -15.77
CA TYR A 182 -2.20 -27.97 -16.34
C TYR A 182 -3.30 -27.60 -17.35
N LYS A 183 -3.73 -26.34 -17.39
CA LYS A 183 -4.70 -25.78 -18.36
C LYS A 183 -3.95 -25.27 -19.60
N LEU A 184 -3.27 -26.17 -20.30
CA LEU A 184 -2.88 -25.92 -21.69
C LEU A 184 -4.15 -25.92 -22.54
N SER A 185 -4.84 -24.79 -22.58
CA SER A 185 -5.97 -24.58 -23.49
C SER A 185 -5.43 -24.55 -24.91
N VAL A 186 -5.93 -25.44 -25.76
CA VAL A 186 -5.58 -25.50 -27.18
C VAL A 186 -6.07 -24.21 -27.85
N VAL A 187 -5.16 -23.26 -28.07
CA VAL A 187 -5.45 -22.04 -28.83
C VAL A 187 -5.48 -22.45 -30.31
N HIS A 188 -6.68 -22.54 -30.87
CA HIS A 188 -6.86 -22.94 -32.26
C HIS A 188 -6.88 -21.69 -33.15
N ASN A 189 -5.72 -21.31 -33.69
CA ASN A 189 -5.67 -20.30 -34.75
C ASN A 189 -5.79 -21.01 -36.12
N PRO A 190 -6.80 -20.69 -36.95
CA PRO A 190 -7.03 -21.34 -38.25
C PRO A 190 -5.91 -21.07 -39.27
N LYS A 191 -5.02 -20.09 -39.00
CA LYS A 191 -3.86 -19.78 -39.85
C LYS A 191 -2.66 -20.68 -39.60
N TYR A 192 -2.65 -21.45 -38.52
CA TYR A 192 -1.50 -22.25 -38.11
C TYR A 192 -1.57 -23.69 -38.64
N ASP A 193 -0.52 -24.06 -39.37
CA ASP A 193 -0.23 -25.43 -39.80
C ASP A 193 -0.06 -26.38 -38.60
N ARG A 194 -0.06 -27.69 -38.87
CA ARG A 194 0.07 -28.74 -37.83
C ARG A 194 1.28 -28.54 -36.92
N LYS A 195 2.41 -28.04 -37.45
CA LYS A 195 3.63 -27.75 -36.67
C LYS A 195 3.47 -26.49 -35.80
N MET A 196 2.92 -25.43 -36.37
CA MET A 196 2.71 -24.16 -35.67
C MET A 196 1.63 -24.27 -34.58
N ARG A 197 0.62 -25.13 -34.80
CA ARG A 197 -0.42 -25.45 -33.82
C ARG A 197 0.12 -26.14 -32.57
N PHE A 198 1.19 -26.94 -32.72
CA PHE A 198 1.85 -27.55 -31.57
C PHE A 198 2.56 -26.48 -30.72
N LEU A 199 3.25 -25.53 -31.36
CA LEU A 199 3.89 -24.41 -30.68
C LEU A 199 2.86 -23.48 -30.01
N SER A 200 1.72 -23.26 -30.64
CA SER A 200 0.60 -22.49 -30.06
C SER A 200 0.02 -23.08 -28.78
N ASN A 201 0.23 -24.36 -28.54
CA ASN A 201 -0.18 -25.00 -27.29
C ASN A 201 0.91 -24.91 -26.22
N LEU A 202 2.16 -24.63 -26.58
CA LEU A 202 3.30 -24.66 -25.67
C LEU A 202 3.76 -23.25 -25.27
N VAL A 203 3.47 -22.25 -26.09
CA VAL A 203 3.95 -20.87 -25.93
C VAL A 203 2.77 -19.89 -26.03
N SER A 204 2.95 -18.67 -25.51
CA SER A 204 1.93 -17.60 -25.59
C SER A 204 1.59 -17.23 -27.04
N GLU A 205 0.39 -16.67 -27.23
CA GLU A 205 -0.10 -16.23 -28.55
C GLU A 205 0.86 -15.26 -29.24
N HIS A 206 1.38 -14.27 -28.52
CA HIS A 206 2.31 -13.29 -29.09
C HIS A 206 3.66 -13.90 -29.51
N ALA A 207 4.17 -14.90 -28.78
CA ALA A 207 5.37 -15.61 -29.20
C ALA A 207 5.13 -16.44 -30.47
N CYS A 208 3.91 -16.95 -30.65
CA CYS A 208 3.53 -17.64 -31.86
C CYS A 208 3.44 -16.70 -33.06
N GLU A 209 3.01 -15.45 -32.90
CA GLU A 209 3.04 -14.47 -33.99
C GLU A 209 4.47 -14.18 -34.47
N LEU A 210 5.41 -13.97 -33.55
CA LEU A 210 6.81 -13.72 -33.90
C LEU A 210 7.47 -14.93 -34.60
N ILE A 211 7.18 -16.15 -34.11
CA ILE A 211 7.69 -17.37 -34.74
C ILE A 211 7.00 -17.61 -36.08
N TYR A 212 5.74 -17.21 -36.26
CA TYR A 212 4.98 -17.43 -37.49
C TYR A 212 5.59 -16.65 -38.66
N ASP A 213 6.03 -15.42 -38.45
CA ASP A 213 6.67 -14.61 -39.49
C ASP A 213 7.98 -15.25 -39.97
N GLN A 214 8.80 -15.75 -39.05
CA GLN A 214 10.02 -16.49 -39.38
C GLN A 214 9.72 -17.87 -40.02
N TYR A 215 8.68 -18.55 -39.56
CA TYR A 215 8.25 -19.85 -40.10
C TYR A 215 7.75 -19.73 -41.54
N ILE A 216 6.95 -18.72 -41.85
CA ILE A 216 6.49 -18.44 -43.21
C ILE A 216 7.67 -18.06 -44.11
N PHE A 217 8.61 -17.24 -43.61
CA PHE A 217 9.83 -16.91 -44.33
C PHE A 217 10.65 -18.16 -44.70
N ALA A 218 10.92 -19.03 -43.72
CA ALA A 218 11.66 -20.28 -43.94
C ALA A 218 10.96 -21.24 -44.92
N ILE A 219 9.62 -21.32 -44.89
CA ILE A 219 8.88 -22.23 -45.79
C ILE A 219 8.76 -21.69 -47.21
N THR A 220 8.63 -20.37 -47.37
CA THR A 220 8.40 -19.76 -48.69
C THR A 220 9.67 -19.50 -49.47
N ARG A 221 10.79 -19.15 -48.80
CA ARG A 221 12.04 -18.72 -49.45
C ARG A 221 13.20 -19.71 -49.38
N ALA A 222 13.19 -20.67 -48.45
CA ALA A 222 14.32 -21.58 -48.29
C ALA A 222 14.27 -22.76 -49.28
N LYS A 223 14.63 -22.49 -50.54
CA LYS A 223 14.94 -23.54 -51.53
C LYS A 223 16.41 -23.90 -51.40
N TYR A 224 16.67 -25.03 -50.73
CA TYR A 224 18.01 -25.62 -50.69
C TYR A 224 18.14 -26.68 -51.78
N LYS A 225 19.23 -26.62 -52.54
CA LYS A 225 19.69 -27.77 -53.33
C LYS A 225 20.76 -28.48 -52.50
N TYR A 226 20.58 -29.79 -52.33
CA TYR A 226 21.60 -30.65 -51.74
C TYR A 226 22.25 -31.46 -52.86
N TYR A 227 23.57 -31.57 -52.80
CA TYR A 227 24.31 -32.54 -53.59
C TYR A 227 25.34 -33.22 -52.71
N GLU A 228 25.51 -34.52 -52.94
CA GLU A 228 26.48 -35.36 -52.23
C GLU A 228 27.66 -35.61 -53.18
N PRO A 229 28.73 -34.79 -53.12
CA PRO A 229 29.91 -35.01 -53.94
C PRO A 229 30.73 -36.24 -53.49
N VAL A 230 30.61 -36.63 -52.22
CA VAL A 230 31.34 -37.75 -51.59
C VAL A 230 30.41 -38.42 -50.58
N PRO A 231 30.42 -39.77 -50.43
CA PRO A 231 29.59 -40.45 -49.44
C PRO A 231 29.73 -39.84 -48.04
N ASN A 232 28.60 -39.48 -47.41
CA ASN A 232 28.49 -38.83 -46.09
C ASN A 232 28.94 -37.37 -45.99
N VAL A 233 29.12 -36.66 -47.12
CA VAL A 233 29.36 -35.21 -47.11
C VAL A 233 28.28 -34.52 -47.95
N PHE A 234 27.39 -33.78 -47.28
CA PHE A 234 26.32 -33.04 -47.93
C PHE A 234 26.68 -31.56 -48.05
N LEU A 235 26.68 -31.03 -49.26
CA LEU A 235 26.81 -29.61 -49.50
C LEU A 235 25.42 -29.00 -49.71
N LEU A 236 25.06 -28.09 -48.82
CA LEU A 236 23.82 -27.32 -48.86
C LEU A 236 24.10 -25.99 -49.58
N GLN A 237 23.52 -25.83 -50.77
CA GLN A 237 23.54 -24.56 -51.50
C GLN A 237 22.17 -23.88 -51.35
N HIS A 238 22.19 -22.65 -50.82
CA HIS A 238 21.02 -21.78 -50.71
C HIS A 238 20.87 -21.00 -52.00
N ASP A 239 19.75 -21.19 -52.72
CA ASP A 239 19.44 -20.45 -53.94
C ASP A 239 18.50 -19.27 -53.59
N CYS A 240 19.04 -18.15 -53.12
CA CYS A 240 18.33 -16.86 -53.10
C CYS A 240 19.28 -15.69 -53.38
N ASP A 241 18.78 -14.71 -54.12
CA ASP A 241 19.47 -13.51 -54.58
C ASP A 241 19.84 -12.58 -53.41
N GLU A 242 20.98 -11.90 -53.55
CA GLU A 242 21.75 -11.21 -52.49
C GLU A 242 21.04 -10.04 -51.76
N GLU A 243 19.82 -9.63 -52.14
CA GLU A 243 19.21 -8.39 -51.61
C GLU A 243 18.45 -8.51 -50.27
N ASP A 244 18.16 -9.72 -49.77
CA ASP A 244 17.31 -9.89 -48.57
C ASP A 244 17.99 -10.71 -47.44
N ALA A 245 19.32 -10.80 -47.42
CA ALA A 245 20.04 -11.57 -46.41
C ALA A 245 20.25 -10.75 -45.11
N ILE A 246 19.61 -11.17 -44.01
CA ILE A 246 19.94 -10.70 -42.64
C ILE A 246 21.13 -11.47 -42.05
N ASP A 247 21.52 -12.59 -42.67
CA ASP A 247 22.71 -13.36 -42.29
C ASP A 247 23.87 -13.07 -43.25
N GLU A 248 25.08 -12.93 -42.69
CA GLU A 248 26.32 -12.76 -43.47
C GLU A 248 26.48 -13.86 -44.53
N PRO A 249 26.74 -13.50 -45.81
CA PRO A 249 26.83 -14.49 -46.85
C PRO A 249 28.15 -15.26 -46.69
N ARG A 250 28.03 -16.60 -46.52
CA ARG A 250 29.08 -17.65 -46.65
C ARG A 250 29.80 -18.14 -45.38
N CYS A 251 29.08 -18.48 -44.31
CA CYS A 251 29.66 -19.37 -43.30
C CYS A 251 29.65 -20.83 -43.77
N LYS A 252 30.84 -21.38 -44.07
CA LYS A 252 31.05 -22.82 -44.21
C LYS A 252 31.22 -23.43 -42.83
N TYR A 253 30.28 -24.27 -42.41
CA TYR A 253 30.40 -25.04 -41.17
C TYR A 253 30.92 -26.43 -41.51
N SER A 254 32.13 -26.74 -41.07
CA SER A 254 32.62 -28.12 -41.02
C SER A 254 32.30 -28.69 -39.64
N VAL A 255 31.41 -29.67 -39.58
CA VAL A 255 31.23 -30.48 -38.36
C VAL A 255 32.44 -31.41 -38.27
N THR A 256 33.19 -31.28 -37.17
CA THR A 256 34.27 -32.23 -36.81
C THR A 256 33.73 -33.18 -35.76
#